data_AF-A0AAD5WXY4-F1
#
_entry.id   AF-A0AAD5WXY4-F1
#
_cell.length_a   1.000
_cell.length_b   1.000
_cell.length_c   1.000
_cell.angle_alpha   90.00
_cell.angle_beta   90.00
_cell.angle_gamma   90.00
#
_symmetry.space_group_name_H-M   'P 1'
#
loop_
_entity.id
_entity.type
_entity.pdbx_description
1 polymer ?
#
loop_
_entity_poly.entity_id
_entity_poly.type
_entity_poly.pdbx_seq_one_letter_code
_entity_poly.pdbx_strand_id
1 'polypeptide(L)'
;MDFYAFVTNSFILDKPSWQLWLMGLSVERAVSYIQHKKLVQTPSADVLRTFITTQYRNYELLTPHLETPKTLHSQLLIPLPPSLKSHLLTTYYSFDDRVLRELMGKKLSSRTRKELDDVVDKTKIPLGGCRRMFDNLKRVAKKIEDLEGDMVRFIQTDFLLPREMAGQYANVIFISNYRLETNKRKLGHLQFADFSYGG
;
A
#
# COMPACT_ATOMS: atom_id res chain seq x y z
N MET A 1 28.11 -30.84 15.86
CA MET A 1 28.28 -29.70 16.79
C MET A 1 27.33 -28.65 16.28
N ASP A 2 26.18 -28.49 16.93
CA ASP A 2 25.09 -27.67 16.43
C ASP A 2 25.18 -26.29 17.07
N PHE A 3 25.33 -25.26 16.23
CA PHE A 3 25.42 -23.89 16.68
C PHE A 3 24.03 -23.26 16.68
N TYR A 4 23.53 -22.89 17.86
CA TYR A 4 22.30 -22.12 18.01
C TYR A 4 22.67 -20.65 18.19
N ALA A 5 22.39 -19.83 17.18
CA ALA A 5 22.48 -18.38 17.27
C ALA A 5 21.10 -17.82 17.64
N PHE A 6 20.97 -17.24 18.84
CA PHE A 6 19.80 -16.46 19.22
C PHE A 6 19.98 -15.03 18.77
N VAL A 7 19.31 -14.65 17.68
CA VAL A 7 19.27 -13.25 17.25
C VAL A 7 18.10 -12.56 17.95
N THR A 8 18.39 -11.64 18.86
CA THR A 8 17.40 -10.92 19.68
C THR A 8 16.91 -9.62 19.05
N ASN A 9 17.29 -9.32 17.80
CA ASN A 9 16.85 -8.09 17.12
C ASN A 9 15.42 -8.24 16.56
N SER A 10 14.41 -8.10 17.40
CA SER A 10 13.06 -7.91 16.90
C SER A 10 13.00 -6.63 16.06
N PHE A 11 12.56 -6.72 14.82
CA PHE A 11 12.30 -5.52 14.00
C PHE A 11 11.18 -4.71 14.65
N ILE A 12 11.49 -3.46 15.01
CA ILE A 12 10.54 -2.52 15.60
C ILE A 12 10.05 -1.60 14.49
N LEU A 13 8.76 -1.70 14.17
CA LEU A 13 8.12 -0.81 13.21
C LEU A 13 7.77 0.53 13.87
N ASP A 14 8.44 1.60 13.45
CA ASP A 14 8.01 2.95 13.79
C ASP A 14 6.80 3.35 12.93
N LYS A 15 5.60 3.20 13.50
CA LYS A 15 4.33 3.43 12.79
C LYS A 15 4.23 4.81 12.11
N PRO A 16 4.68 5.93 12.72
CA PRO A 16 4.65 7.23 12.06
C PRO A 16 5.51 7.29 10.79
N SER A 17 6.79 6.86 10.85
CA SER A 17 7.63 6.84 9.65
C SER A 17 7.13 5.86 8.61
N TRP A 18 6.57 4.72 9.02
CA TRP A 18 5.90 3.77 8.11
C TRP A 18 4.77 4.44 7.34
N GLN A 19 3.89 5.19 8.01
CA GLN A 19 2.80 5.91 7.34
C GLN A 19 3.31 7.00 6.38
N LEU A 20 4.35 7.74 6.74
CA LEU A 20 4.95 8.75 5.87
C LEU A 20 5.62 8.13 4.63
N TRP A 21 6.27 6.98 4.82
CA TRP A 21 6.83 6.18 3.73
C TRP A 21 5.74 5.65 2.80
N LEU A 22 4.65 5.12 3.38
CA LEU A 22 3.47 4.71 2.64
C LEU A 22 2.89 5.91 1.85
N MET A 23 2.79 7.09 2.42
CA MET A 23 2.35 8.27 1.65
C MET A 23 3.31 8.64 0.51
N GLY A 24 4.51 8.05 0.45
CA GLY A 24 5.51 8.31 -0.56
C GLY A 24 6.19 9.67 -0.37
N LEU A 25 6.24 10.16 0.87
CA LEU A 25 6.95 11.39 1.20
C LEU A 25 8.45 11.13 1.22
N SER A 26 9.24 12.06 0.66
CA SER A 26 10.70 12.01 0.79
C SER A 26 11.13 12.16 2.24
N VAL A 27 12.37 11.79 2.55
CA VAL A 27 12.96 11.96 3.89
C VAL A 27 12.83 13.41 4.35
N GLU A 28 13.14 14.38 3.48
CA GLU A 28 13.05 15.81 3.78
C GLU A 28 11.63 16.21 4.18
N ARG A 29 10.63 15.80 3.37
CA ARG A 29 9.22 16.12 3.65
C ARG A 29 8.73 15.45 4.91
N ALA A 30 9.17 14.23 5.19
CA ALA A 30 8.84 13.51 6.41
C ALA A 30 9.45 14.18 7.65
N VAL A 31 10.72 14.62 7.59
CA VAL A 31 11.38 15.39 8.66
C VAL A 31 10.60 16.67 8.93
N SER A 32 10.34 17.48 7.89
CA SER A 32 9.58 18.73 8.05
C SER A 32 8.18 18.47 8.62
N TYR A 33 7.49 17.43 8.15
CA TYR A 33 6.17 17.07 8.67
C TYR A 33 6.20 16.74 10.18
N ILE A 34 7.20 15.97 10.62
CA ILE A 34 7.34 15.60 12.05
C ILE A 34 7.69 16.83 12.89
N GLN A 35 8.57 17.71 12.40
CA GLN A 35 8.96 18.95 13.09
C GLN A 35 7.77 19.91 13.26
N HIS A 36 6.96 20.08 12.21
CA HIS A 36 5.79 20.97 12.28
C HIS A 36 4.67 20.43 13.18
N LYS A 37 4.57 19.10 13.36
CA LYS A 37 3.48 18.46 14.11
C LYS A 37 3.75 18.30 15.61
N LYS A 38 4.99 18.43 16.07
CA LYS A 38 5.37 18.26 17.49
C LYS A 38 5.98 19.55 18.05
N LEU A 39 5.25 20.19 18.97
CA LEU A 39 5.53 21.56 19.42
C LEU A 39 6.61 21.75 20.49
N VAL A 40 7.17 20.72 21.15
CA VAL A 40 8.03 21.00 22.35
C VAL A 40 9.25 20.08 22.56
N GLN A 41 9.36 18.88 21.97
CA GLN A 41 10.50 17.97 22.25
C GLN A 41 10.93 17.11 21.06
N THR A 42 11.20 17.74 19.92
CA THR A 42 11.78 17.01 18.77
C THR A 42 13.30 16.95 18.86
N PRO A 43 13.92 15.79 18.55
CA PRO A 43 15.35 15.71 18.27
C PRO A 43 15.73 16.73 17.16
N SER A 44 17.02 17.05 17.07
CA SER A 44 17.50 17.92 15.99
C SER A 44 17.13 17.38 14.61
N ALA A 45 17.00 18.28 13.63
CA ALA A 45 16.63 17.93 12.26
C ALA A 45 17.52 16.82 11.68
N ASP A 46 18.82 16.84 12.00
CA ASP A 46 19.82 15.88 11.51
C ASP A 46 19.64 14.50 12.13
N VAL A 47 19.30 14.44 13.43
CA VAL A 47 18.98 13.18 14.11
C VAL A 47 17.71 12.56 13.51
N LEU A 48 16.67 13.38 13.29
CA LEU A 48 15.44 12.93 12.64
C LEU A 48 15.68 12.45 11.21
N ARG A 49 16.48 13.18 10.42
CA ARG A 49 16.85 12.78 9.06
C ARG A 49 17.54 11.43 9.05
N THR A 50 18.52 11.23 9.92
CA THR A 50 19.29 9.98 10.01
C THR A 50 18.38 8.81 10.42
N PHE A 51 17.51 9.04 11.40
CA PHE A 51 16.52 8.06 11.84
C PHE A 51 15.57 7.66 10.71
N ILE A 52 14.89 8.63 10.08
CA ILE A 52 13.92 8.38 9.00
C ILE A 52 14.59 7.71 7.80
N THR A 53 15.80 8.15 7.43
CA THR A 53 16.59 7.52 6.35
C THR A 53 16.83 6.04 6.64
N THR A 54 17.19 5.70 7.88
CA THR A 54 17.41 4.31 8.29
C THR A 54 16.11 3.51 8.24
N GLN A 55 15.00 4.07 8.75
CA GLN A 55 13.70 3.41 8.68
C GLN A 55 13.26 3.15 7.23
N TYR A 56 13.41 4.13 6.35
CA TYR A 56 13.05 4.01 4.94
C TYR A 56 13.86 2.95 4.21
N ARG A 57 15.17 2.86 4.47
CA ARG A 57 16.02 1.79 3.93
C ARG A 57 15.54 0.42 4.41
N ASN A 58 15.14 0.29 5.67
CA ASN A 58 14.57 -0.96 6.17
C ASN A 58 13.25 -1.30 5.47
N TYR A 59 12.40 -0.32 5.20
CA TYR A 59 11.14 -0.52 4.46
C TYR A 59 11.40 -0.92 3.00
N GLU A 60 12.39 -0.32 2.35
CA GLU A 60 12.83 -0.70 1.01
C GLU A 60 13.31 -2.15 0.93
N LEU A 61 14.03 -2.63 1.96
CA LEU A 61 14.42 -4.04 2.07
C LEU A 61 13.22 -4.99 2.26
N LEU A 62 12.13 -4.51 2.88
CA LEU A 62 10.90 -5.28 3.03
C LEU A 62 10.03 -5.29 1.77
N THR A 63 10.16 -4.29 0.90
CA THR A 63 9.30 -4.11 -0.29
C THR A 63 9.17 -5.38 -1.15
N PRO A 64 10.25 -6.09 -1.55
CA PRO A 64 10.10 -7.30 -2.37
C PRO A 64 9.20 -8.38 -1.73
N HIS A 65 9.21 -8.47 -0.40
CA HIS A 65 8.37 -9.40 0.36
C HIS A 65 6.93 -8.92 0.52
N LEU A 66 6.70 -7.61 0.56
CA LEU A 66 5.35 -7.02 0.54
C LEU A 66 4.72 -7.13 -0.86
N GLU A 67 5.52 -7.02 -1.90
CA GLU A 67 5.06 -7.21 -3.28
C GLU A 67 4.75 -8.67 -3.59
N THR A 68 5.40 -9.63 -2.93
CA THR A 68 5.11 -11.06 -3.07
C THR A 68 4.81 -11.68 -1.70
N PRO A 69 3.59 -11.51 -1.15
CA PRO A 69 3.30 -11.85 0.26
C PRO A 69 3.60 -13.31 0.65
N LYS A 70 3.55 -14.26 -0.29
CA LYS A 70 3.97 -15.64 -0.05
C LYS A 70 5.44 -15.75 0.39
N THR A 71 6.33 -14.89 -0.10
CA THR A 71 7.75 -14.88 0.27
C THR A 71 8.01 -14.25 1.64
N LEU A 72 7.11 -13.38 2.13
CA LEU A 72 7.16 -12.85 3.50
C LEU A 72 6.93 -13.96 4.54
N HIS A 73 6.24 -15.03 4.16
CA HIS A 73 6.08 -16.22 4.99
C HIS A 73 7.32 -17.13 4.96
N SER A 74 8.02 -17.22 3.82
CA SER A 74 9.11 -18.19 3.61
C SER A 74 10.52 -17.65 3.88
N GLN A 75 10.75 -16.33 3.84
CA GLN A 75 12.09 -15.73 4.03
C GLN A 75 12.21 -15.06 5.40
N LEU A 76 13.16 -15.51 6.22
CA LEU A 76 13.28 -15.17 7.65
C LEU A 76 14.72 -14.80 8.04
N LEU A 77 15.35 -13.85 7.35
CA LEU A 77 16.55 -13.20 7.91
C LEU A 77 16.22 -12.33 9.13
N ILE A 78 14.94 -11.95 9.29
CA ILE A 78 14.43 -11.15 10.40
C ILE A 78 13.16 -11.84 10.94
N PRO A 79 13.11 -12.28 12.20
CA PRO A 79 11.90 -12.84 12.79
C PRO A 79 10.85 -11.73 12.96
N LEU A 80 9.80 -11.77 12.13
CA LEU A 80 8.65 -10.86 12.24
C LEU A 80 7.46 -11.58 12.90
N PRO A 81 6.89 -11.04 13.99
CA PRO A 81 5.68 -11.58 14.60
C PRO A 81 4.53 -11.68 13.57
N PRO A 82 3.67 -12.72 13.62
CA PRO A 82 2.54 -12.86 12.69
C PRO A 82 1.65 -11.63 12.63
N SER A 83 1.36 -11.01 13.78
CA SER A 83 0.57 -9.78 13.88
C SER A 83 1.20 -8.60 13.14
N LEU A 84 2.53 -8.51 13.16
CA LEU A 84 3.26 -7.47 12.44
C LEU A 84 3.26 -7.73 10.93
N LYS A 85 3.41 -8.99 10.50
CA LYS A 85 3.29 -9.35 9.07
C LYS A 85 1.92 -8.97 8.52
N SER A 86 0.84 -9.31 9.23
CA SER A 86 -0.51 -8.92 8.85
C SER A 86 -0.66 -7.40 8.81
N HIS A 87 -0.17 -6.68 9.82
CA HIS A 87 -0.23 -5.21 9.84
C HIS A 87 0.51 -4.57 8.64
N LEU A 88 1.72 -5.04 8.33
CA LEU A 88 2.51 -4.55 7.20
C LEU A 88 1.79 -4.79 5.87
N LEU A 89 1.23 -5.98 5.65
CA LEU A 89 0.49 -6.29 4.43
C LEU A 89 -0.80 -5.47 4.32
N THR A 90 -1.61 -5.44 5.38
CA THR A 90 -2.86 -4.67 5.42
C THR A 90 -2.61 -3.19 5.14
N THR A 91 -1.58 -2.59 5.74
CA THR A 91 -1.28 -1.15 5.53
C THR A 91 -0.53 -0.87 4.21
N TYR A 92 0.25 -1.82 3.69
CA TYR A 92 0.90 -1.66 2.40
C TYR A 92 -0.12 -1.72 1.25
N TYR A 93 -1.06 -2.66 1.32
CA TYR A 93 -2.16 -2.80 0.35
C TYR A 93 -3.36 -1.91 0.63
N SER A 94 -3.35 -1.11 1.71
CA SER A 94 -4.43 -0.15 1.93
C SER A 94 -4.37 0.97 0.89
N PHE A 95 -5.54 1.52 0.59
CA PHE A 95 -5.73 2.61 -0.34
C PHE A 95 -6.53 3.75 0.29
N ASP A 96 -6.48 4.91 -0.35
CA ASP A 96 -7.36 6.03 -0.09
C ASP A 96 -8.53 5.98 -1.08
N ASP A 97 -9.75 6.06 -0.56
CA ASP A 97 -10.98 5.95 -1.35
C ASP A 97 -11.05 6.96 -2.49
N ARG A 98 -10.50 8.17 -2.28
CA ARG A 98 -10.49 9.21 -3.32
C ARG A 98 -9.58 8.82 -4.48
N VAL A 99 -8.47 8.14 -4.19
CA VAL A 99 -7.53 7.64 -5.20
C VAL A 99 -8.17 6.48 -5.95
N LEU A 100 -8.76 5.51 -5.26
CA LEU A 100 -9.47 4.42 -5.93
C LEU A 100 -10.59 4.93 -6.82
N ARG A 101 -11.38 5.90 -6.33
CA ARG A 101 -12.47 6.49 -7.09
C ARG A 101 -12.04 7.03 -8.45
N GLU A 102 -10.85 7.62 -8.53
CA GLU A 102 -10.25 8.15 -9.76
C GLU A 102 -9.60 7.08 -10.65
N LEU A 103 -9.19 5.94 -10.06
CA LEU A 103 -8.57 4.83 -10.78
C LEU A 103 -9.60 3.84 -11.34
N MET A 104 -10.75 3.68 -10.68
CA MET A 104 -11.80 2.77 -11.10
C MET A 104 -12.31 3.09 -12.51
N GLY A 105 -12.51 2.03 -13.31
CA GLY A 105 -13.01 2.13 -14.69
C GLY A 105 -11.94 2.50 -15.72
N LYS A 106 -10.71 2.80 -15.27
CA LYS A 106 -9.55 3.00 -16.15
C LYS A 106 -8.79 1.68 -16.31
N LYS A 107 -8.31 1.41 -17.53
CA LYS A 107 -7.42 0.26 -17.76
C LYS A 107 -6.11 0.44 -16.97
N LEU A 108 -5.71 -0.55 -16.18
CA LEU A 108 -4.46 -0.53 -15.39
C LEU A 108 -3.21 -0.63 -16.27
N SER A 109 -2.87 0.46 -16.95
CA SER A 109 -1.83 0.52 -17.98
C SER A 109 -0.64 1.39 -17.57
N SER A 110 0.48 1.24 -18.28
CA SER A 110 1.63 2.14 -18.11
C SER A 110 1.31 3.60 -18.42
N ARG A 111 0.30 3.86 -19.26
CA ARG A 111 -0.21 5.21 -19.52
C ARG A 111 -0.91 5.78 -18.29
N THR A 112 -1.87 5.04 -17.74
CA THR A 112 -2.60 5.44 -16.52
C THR A 112 -1.65 5.67 -15.34
N ARG A 113 -0.56 4.90 -15.26
CA ARG A 113 0.50 5.12 -14.27
C ARG A 113 1.22 6.45 -14.42
N LYS A 114 1.44 6.92 -15.66
CA LYS A 114 2.10 8.21 -15.94
C LYS A 114 1.16 9.39 -15.71
N GLU A 115 -0.15 9.18 -15.86
CA GLU A 115 -1.20 10.18 -15.66
C GLU A 115 -1.66 10.28 -14.18
N LEU A 116 -0.85 9.78 -13.23
CA LEU A 116 -1.20 9.84 -11.80
C LEU A 116 -1.07 11.26 -11.22
N ASP A 117 -0.37 12.18 -11.87
CA ASP A 117 -0.30 13.58 -11.44
C ASP A 117 -1.69 14.25 -11.41
N ASP A 118 -2.56 13.93 -12.38
CA ASP A 118 -3.97 14.39 -12.36
C ASP A 118 -4.74 13.87 -11.14
N VAL A 119 -4.43 12.64 -10.70
CA VAL A 119 -5.04 12.02 -9.50
C VAL A 119 -4.51 12.72 -8.24
N VAL A 120 -3.23 13.06 -8.20
CA VAL A 120 -2.61 13.85 -7.12
C VAL A 120 -3.30 15.20 -6.99
N ASP A 121 -3.56 15.87 -8.11
CA ASP A 121 -4.19 17.20 -8.11
C ASP A 121 -5.63 17.18 -7.57
N LYS A 122 -6.40 16.13 -7.88
CA LYS A 122 -7.77 15.97 -7.40
C LYS A 122 -7.86 15.51 -5.95
N THR A 123 -7.03 14.55 -5.57
CA THR A 123 -7.14 13.87 -4.26
C THR A 123 -6.29 14.51 -3.17
N LYS A 124 -5.27 15.29 -3.58
CA LYS A 124 -4.22 15.85 -2.73
C LYS A 124 -3.37 14.78 -2.01
N ILE A 125 -3.44 13.52 -2.46
CA ILE A 125 -2.57 12.45 -2.01
C ILE A 125 -1.23 12.53 -2.75
N PRO A 126 -0.07 12.40 -2.07
CA PRO A 126 1.21 12.51 -2.75
C PRO A 126 1.42 11.41 -3.81
N LEU A 127 2.16 11.75 -4.87
CA LEU A 127 2.39 10.89 -6.03
C LEU A 127 2.93 9.50 -5.67
N GLY A 128 3.84 9.41 -4.70
CA GLY A 128 4.41 8.12 -4.28
C GLY A 128 3.34 7.19 -3.68
N GLY A 129 2.42 7.72 -2.87
CA GLY A 129 1.26 6.97 -2.37
C GLY A 129 0.32 6.53 -3.48
N CYS A 130 -0.02 7.43 -4.42
CA CYS A 130 -0.81 7.10 -5.61
C CYS A 130 -0.16 5.99 -6.45
N ARG A 131 1.16 6.07 -6.65
CA ARG A 131 1.94 5.08 -7.39
C ARG A 131 1.91 3.72 -6.70
N ARG A 132 2.10 3.65 -5.37
CA ARG A 132 2.01 2.40 -4.60
C ARG A 132 0.63 1.76 -4.77
N MET A 133 -0.44 2.52 -4.54
CA MET A 133 -1.82 2.01 -4.66
C MET A 133 -2.10 1.48 -6.08
N PHE A 134 -1.68 2.22 -7.11
CA PHE A 134 -1.80 1.79 -8.50
C PHE A 134 -1.01 0.50 -8.78
N ASP A 135 0.24 0.42 -8.30
CA ASP A 135 1.09 -0.76 -8.52
C ASP A 135 0.53 -1.99 -7.80
N ASN A 136 0.00 -1.81 -6.59
CA ASN A 136 -0.68 -2.88 -5.85
C ASN A 136 -1.92 -3.37 -6.62
N LEU A 137 -2.78 -2.47 -7.10
CA LEU A 137 -3.93 -2.84 -7.95
C LEU A 137 -3.48 -3.62 -9.18
N LYS A 138 -2.48 -3.11 -9.90
CA LYS A 138 -1.97 -3.74 -11.12
C LYS A 138 -1.37 -5.12 -10.82
N ARG A 139 -0.67 -5.26 -9.70
CA ARG A 139 -0.08 -6.53 -9.26
C ARG A 139 -1.13 -7.57 -8.94
N VAL A 140 -2.17 -7.18 -8.20
CA VAL A 140 -3.30 -8.06 -7.89
C VAL A 140 -4.05 -8.44 -9.17
N ALA A 141 -4.36 -7.47 -10.04
CA ALA A 141 -5.06 -7.71 -11.30
C ALA A 141 -4.31 -8.72 -12.18
N LYS A 142 -3.00 -8.53 -12.37
CA LYS A 142 -2.17 -9.47 -13.13
C LYS A 142 -2.16 -10.87 -12.50
N LYS A 143 -2.21 -10.96 -11.18
CA LYS A 143 -2.16 -12.26 -10.50
C LYS A 143 -3.44 -13.07 -10.67
N ILE A 144 -4.58 -12.41 -10.87
CA ILE A 144 -5.90 -13.04 -10.98
C ILE A 144 -6.45 -13.06 -12.42
N GLU A 145 -5.74 -12.49 -13.40
CA GLU A 145 -6.26 -12.30 -14.77
C GLU A 145 -6.64 -13.61 -15.47
N ASP A 146 -5.90 -14.69 -15.20
CA ASP A 146 -6.09 -16.02 -15.79
C ASP A 146 -6.77 -17.02 -14.83
N LEU A 147 -7.24 -16.57 -13.66
CA LEU A 147 -7.85 -17.44 -12.67
C LEU A 147 -9.38 -17.47 -12.81
N GLU A 148 -9.93 -18.67 -12.95
CA GLU A 148 -11.38 -18.89 -12.91
C GLU A 148 -11.83 -19.20 -11.47
N GLY A 149 -12.89 -18.54 -11.00
CA GLY A 149 -13.51 -18.79 -9.70
C GLY A 149 -13.60 -17.57 -8.79
N ASP A 150 -13.56 -17.81 -7.48
CA ASP A 150 -13.73 -16.77 -6.45
C ASP A 150 -12.48 -15.88 -6.35
N MET A 151 -12.53 -14.73 -7.05
CA MET A 151 -11.49 -13.71 -7.03
C MET A 151 -11.13 -13.24 -5.61
N VAL A 152 -12.12 -13.10 -4.72
CA VAL A 152 -11.88 -12.64 -3.35
C VAL A 152 -11.03 -13.67 -2.62
N ARG A 153 -11.40 -14.95 -2.72
CA ARG A 153 -10.64 -16.05 -2.10
C ARG A 153 -9.21 -16.12 -2.63
N PHE A 154 -9.01 -15.98 -3.94
CA PHE A 154 -7.66 -15.98 -4.53
C PHE A 154 -6.81 -14.82 -3.99
N ILE A 155 -7.38 -13.62 -3.89
CA ILE A 155 -6.65 -12.46 -3.35
C ILE A 155 -6.30 -12.69 -1.88
N GLN A 156 -7.21 -13.22 -1.06
CA GLN A 156 -6.93 -13.55 0.33
C GLN A 156 -5.78 -14.55 0.47
N THR A 157 -5.76 -15.62 -0.33
CA THR A 157 -4.73 -16.66 -0.22
C THR A 157 -3.38 -16.22 -0.76
N ASP A 158 -3.36 -15.45 -1.86
CA ASP A 158 -2.12 -15.10 -2.53
C ASP A 158 -1.46 -13.84 -1.96
N PHE A 159 -2.27 -12.90 -1.46
CA PHE A 159 -1.78 -11.65 -0.88
C PHE A 159 -1.91 -11.59 0.65
N LEU A 160 -2.51 -12.62 1.28
CA LEU A 160 -2.72 -12.71 2.73
C LEU A 160 -3.50 -11.51 3.28
N LEU A 161 -4.47 -11.02 2.51
CA LEU A 161 -5.29 -9.86 2.86
C LEU A 161 -6.59 -10.28 3.59
N PRO A 162 -7.13 -9.41 4.47
CA PRO A 162 -8.46 -9.59 5.01
C PRO A 162 -9.53 -9.65 3.91
N ARG A 163 -10.63 -10.37 4.16
CA ARG A 163 -11.72 -10.57 3.19
C ARG A 163 -12.28 -9.25 2.65
N GLU A 164 -12.46 -8.27 3.52
CA GLU A 164 -12.99 -6.95 3.17
C GLU A 164 -12.10 -6.26 2.12
N MET A 165 -10.78 -6.19 2.37
CA MET A 165 -9.83 -5.62 1.42
C MET A 165 -9.78 -6.42 0.12
N ALA A 166 -9.76 -7.74 0.20
CA ALA A 166 -9.78 -8.60 -0.97
C ALA A 166 -11.03 -8.36 -1.84
N GLY A 167 -12.19 -8.16 -1.22
CA GLY A 167 -13.43 -7.78 -1.89
C GLY A 167 -13.33 -6.42 -2.60
N GLN A 168 -12.76 -5.42 -1.91
CA GLN A 168 -12.53 -4.10 -2.51
C GLN A 168 -11.58 -4.16 -3.72
N TYR A 169 -10.49 -4.92 -3.63
CA TYR A 169 -9.58 -5.16 -4.77
C TYR A 169 -10.30 -5.85 -5.92
N ALA A 170 -11.03 -6.94 -5.65
CA ALA A 170 -11.78 -7.68 -6.67
C ALA A 170 -12.78 -6.76 -7.39
N ASN A 171 -13.49 -5.92 -6.63
CA ASN A 171 -14.44 -4.97 -7.19
C ASN A 171 -13.78 -3.92 -8.11
N VAL A 172 -12.70 -3.27 -7.66
CA VAL A 172 -11.97 -2.28 -8.47
C VAL A 172 -11.44 -2.92 -9.76
N ILE A 173 -10.91 -4.13 -9.67
CA ILE A 173 -10.35 -4.86 -10.81
C ILE A 173 -11.45 -5.24 -11.78
N PHE A 174 -12.60 -5.74 -11.28
CA PHE A 174 -13.77 -6.04 -12.09
C PHE A 174 -14.24 -4.81 -12.87
N ILE A 175 -14.52 -3.70 -12.19
CA ILE A 175 -14.93 -2.44 -12.81
C ILE A 175 -13.92 -1.97 -13.87
N SER A 176 -12.62 -2.07 -13.56
CA SER A 176 -11.54 -1.64 -14.45
C SER A 176 -11.36 -2.55 -15.68
N ASN A 177 -11.52 -3.86 -15.53
CA ASN A 177 -11.38 -4.84 -16.61
C ASN A 177 -12.53 -4.74 -17.62
N TYR A 178 -13.76 -4.58 -17.14
CA TYR A 178 -14.94 -4.37 -17.98
C TYR A 178 -15.12 -2.91 -18.43
N ARG A 179 -14.21 -2.00 -18.01
CA ARG A 179 -14.22 -0.57 -18.35
C ARG A 179 -15.56 0.09 -18.08
N LEU A 180 -16.17 -0.24 -16.94
CA LEU A 180 -17.43 0.38 -16.53
C LEU A 180 -17.19 1.87 -16.29
N GLU A 181 -18.03 2.70 -16.90
CA GLU A 181 -17.87 4.15 -16.83
C GLU A 181 -18.32 4.68 -15.46
N THR A 182 -17.37 5.01 -14.60
CA THR A 182 -17.61 5.54 -13.25
C THR A 182 -17.53 7.07 -13.19
N ASN A 183 -16.92 7.72 -14.18
CA ASN A 183 -16.59 9.16 -14.15
C ASN A 183 -17.57 10.06 -14.94
N LYS A 184 -18.71 9.52 -15.37
CA LYS A 184 -19.77 10.34 -15.98
C LYS A 184 -20.27 11.38 -14.98
N ARG A 185 -20.61 12.59 -15.46
CA ARG A 185 -21.14 13.68 -14.61
C ARG A 185 -22.31 13.23 -13.72
N LYS A 186 -23.17 12.34 -14.23
CA LYS A 186 -24.29 11.75 -13.48
C LYS A 186 -23.85 10.93 -12.27
N LEU A 187 -22.66 10.36 -12.28
CA LEU A 187 -22.09 9.52 -11.21
C LEU A 187 -21.01 10.25 -10.39
N GLY A 188 -20.79 11.54 -10.65
CA GLY A 188 -19.75 12.32 -9.98
C GLY A 188 -20.00 12.56 -8.49
N HIS A 189 -21.26 12.43 -8.04
CA HIS A 189 -21.62 12.53 -6.63
C HIS A 189 -21.37 11.22 -5.84
N LEU A 190 -21.13 10.10 -6.55
CA LEU A 190 -20.88 8.80 -5.93
C LEU A 190 -19.43 8.68 -5.44
N GLN A 191 -19.28 8.20 -4.22
CA GLN A 191 -18.00 7.86 -3.58
C GLN A 191 -17.60 6.41 -3.91
N PHE A 192 -16.41 6.00 -3.49
CA PHE A 192 -15.92 4.63 -3.69
C PHE A 192 -16.89 3.58 -3.09
N ALA A 193 -17.40 3.83 -1.89
CA ALA A 193 -18.33 2.95 -1.20
C ALA A 193 -19.63 2.69 -1.99
N ASP A 194 -20.10 3.64 -2.80
CA ASP A 194 -21.32 3.47 -3.61
C ASP A 194 -21.12 2.46 -4.76
N PHE A 195 -19.87 2.18 -5.13
CA PHE A 195 -19.53 1.15 -6.10
C PHE A 195 -19.18 -0.18 -5.44
N SER A 196 -19.04 -0.24 -4.12
CA SER A 196 -18.86 -1.53 -3.43
C SER A 196 -20.16 -2.32 -3.45
N TYR A 197 -20.13 -3.47 -4.13
CA TYR A 197 -21.21 -4.44 -4.01
C TYR A 197 -21.15 -4.99 -2.58
N GLY A 198 -22.19 -4.70 -1.79
CA GLY A 198 -22.33 -5.26 -0.45
C GLY A 198 -22.34 -6.77 -0.54
N GLY A 199 -21.28 -7.40 -0.04
CA GLY A 199 -21.24 -8.82 0.28
C GLY A 199 -21.54 -9.03 1.75
#